data_AF-A0A7V3RPX5-F1
#
_entry.id   AF-A0A7V3RPX5-F1
#
_cell.length_a   1.000
_cell.length_b   1.000
_cell.length_c   1.000
_cell.angle_alpha   90.00
_cell.angle_beta   90.00
_cell.angle_gamma   90.00
#
_symmetry.space_group_name_H-M   'P 1'
#
loop_
_entity.id
_entity.type
_entity.pdbx_description
1 polymer ?
#
loop_
_entity_poly.entity_id
_entity_poly.type
_entity_poly.pdbx_seq_one_letter_code
_entity_poly.pdbx_strand_id
1 'polypeptide(L)'
;MQLHYQDFTFSLLTPCFCGTALGKQDDHAQMRIPPIRGHIRFWHRVLFGPGDCNRVWGSTAGDQGNGSRISVRFIGSVSTKHASPKPTMLPHKDEPNQRGPRPALAAGESFTLRLQRLVGCTAADWDHAQRAVKL
;
A
#
# COMPACT_ATOMS: atom_id res chain seq x y z
N MET A 1 -5.61 -7.25 -26.10
CA MET A 1 -6.72 -7.07 -25.13
C MET A 1 -6.37 -5.92 -24.20
N GLN A 2 -7.11 -4.82 -24.22
CA GLN A 2 -6.87 -3.67 -23.32
C GLN A 2 -7.67 -3.88 -22.04
N LEU A 3 -6.99 -4.07 -20.92
CA LEU A 3 -7.62 -4.27 -19.61
C LEU A 3 -7.99 -2.92 -19.01
N HIS A 4 -9.23 -2.82 -18.50
CA HIS A 4 -9.73 -1.61 -17.84
C HIS A 4 -8.94 -1.31 -16.55
N TYR A 5 -8.66 -0.04 -16.31
CA TYR A 5 -7.95 0.43 -15.13
C TYR A 5 -8.50 1.75 -14.61
N GLN A 6 -8.15 2.09 -13.38
CA GLN A 6 -8.40 3.39 -12.78
C GLN A 6 -7.17 3.82 -11.97
N ASP A 7 -6.83 5.11 -12.08
CA ASP A 7 -5.72 5.71 -11.36
C ASP A 7 -6.23 6.47 -10.13
N PHE A 8 -5.51 6.33 -9.02
CA PHE A 8 -5.78 6.95 -7.74
C PHE A 8 -4.51 7.69 -7.28
N THR A 9 -4.58 9.00 -7.16
CA THR A 9 -3.47 9.82 -6.67
C THR A 9 -3.69 10.14 -5.20
N PHE A 10 -2.65 9.96 -4.39
CA PHE A 10 -2.66 10.33 -2.98
C PHE A 10 -1.37 11.08 -2.62
N SER A 11 -1.46 11.90 -1.58
CA SER A 11 -0.33 12.67 -1.05
C SER A 11 -0.11 12.33 0.41
N LEU A 12 1.16 12.31 0.83
CA LEU A 12 1.51 12.08 2.22
C LEU A 12 1.24 13.33 3.05
N LEU A 13 0.27 13.27 3.96
CA LEU A 13 -0.03 14.38 4.88
C LEU A 13 1.04 14.54 5.97
N THR A 14 1.67 13.43 6.35
CA THR A 14 2.74 13.36 7.36
C THR A 14 3.93 12.60 6.80
N PRO A 15 5.14 12.77 7.37
CA PRO A 15 6.27 11.92 7.00
C PRO A 15 5.90 10.43 7.10
N CYS A 16 6.19 9.66 6.05
CA CYS A 16 5.81 8.26 5.98
C CYS A 16 7.01 7.36 6.26
N PHE A 17 6.92 6.62 7.37
CA PHE A 17 7.94 5.65 7.77
C PHE A 17 7.72 4.33 7.02
N CYS A 18 8.41 4.17 5.89
CA CYS A 18 8.40 2.94 5.13
C CYS A 18 9.67 2.14 5.41
N GLY A 19 9.55 1.08 6.23
CA GLY A 19 10.66 0.15 6.44
C GLY A 19 10.95 -0.67 5.19
N THR A 20 12.22 -0.99 4.97
CA THR A 20 12.65 -1.93 3.92
C THR A 20 12.93 -3.31 4.52
N ALA A 21 13.38 -4.26 3.68
CA ALA A 21 13.82 -5.57 4.15
C ALA A 21 15.06 -5.50 5.08
N LEU A 22 15.83 -4.39 5.03
CA LEU A 22 17.01 -4.17 5.87
C LEU A 22 16.66 -3.65 7.28
N GLY A 23 15.37 -3.36 7.53
CA GLY A 23 14.85 -3.10 8.86
C GLY A 23 15.47 -1.86 9.51
N LYS A 24 16.02 -2.02 10.73
CA LYS A 24 16.60 -0.90 11.51
C LYS A 24 17.93 -0.38 10.95
N GLN A 25 18.57 -1.13 10.07
CA GLN A 25 19.88 -0.79 9.49
C GLN A 25 19.75 0.01 8.20
N ASP A 26 18.53 0.12 7.65
CA ASP A 26 18.33 0.92 6.44
C ASP A 26 18.34 2.41 6.76
N ASP A 27 19.07 3.18 5.95
CA ASP A 27 19.09 4.63 5.98
C ASP A 27 18.08 5.25 4.99
N HIS A 28 17.34 4.41 4.26
CA HIS A 28 16.40 4.79 3.22
C HIS A 28 14.96 4.36 3.54
N ALA A 29 14.00 5.25 3.26
CA ALA A 29 12.58 4.93 3.20
C ALA A 29 12.10 4.88 1.75
N GLN A 30 11.34 3.84 1.39
CA GLN A 30 10.79 3.67 0.04
C GLN A 30 9.34 3.20 0.08
N MET A 31 8.49 3.83 -0.73
CA MET A 31 7.10 3.41 -0.90
C MET A 31 7.04 2.11 -1.71
N ARG A 32 6.27 1.12 -1.24
CA ARG A 32 6.18 -0.21 -1.85
C ARG A 32 4.73 -0.66 -2.00
N ILE A 33 4.43 -1.33 -3.10
CA ILE A 33 3.09 -1.87 -3.38
C ILE A 33 2.64 -2.97 -2.41
N PRO A 34 3.49 -3.94 -1.99
CA PRO A 34 3.00 -5.03 -1.15
C PRO A 34 2.38 -4.59 0.20
N PRO A 35 2.99 -3.66 0.98
CA PRO A 35 2.35 -3.13 2.19
C PRO A 35 1.04 -2.38 1.90
N ILE A 36 1.02 -1.54 0.85
CA ILE A 36 -0.20 -0.81 0.44
C ILE A 36 -1.32 -1.78 0.09
N ARG A 37 -1.02 -2.81 -0.72
CA ARG A 37 -1.96 -3.88 -1.04
C ARG A 37 -2.43 -4.60 0.23
N GLY A 38 -1.56 -4.78 1.23
CA GLY A 38 -1.92 -5.30 2.54
C GLY A 38 -2.96 -4.44 3.26
N HIS A 39 -2.76 -3.12 3.32
CA HIS A 39 -3.71 -2.16 3.90
C HIS A 39 -5.05 -2.14 3.16
N ILE A 40 -5.03 -2.06 1.83
CA ILE A 40 -6.26 -2.12 1.01
C ILE A 40 -7.01 -3.43 1.28
N ARG A 41 -6.29 -4.55 1.35
CA ARG A 41 -6.87 -5.88 1.59
C ARG A 41 -7.45 -6.01 3.00
N PHE A 42 -6.86 -5.34 3.99
CA PHE A 42 -7.42 -5.23 5.34
C PHE A 42 -8.74 -4.47 5.31
N TRP A 43 -8.79 -3.27 4.73
CA TRP A 43 -10.03 -2.49 4.64
C TRP A 43 -11.11 -3.18 3.81
N HIS A 44 -10.74 -3.82 2.71
CA HIS A 44 -11.65 -4.63 1.90
C HIS A 44 -12.30 -5.75 2.72
N ARG A 45 -11.54 -6.42 3.59
CA ARG A 45 -12.07 -7.44 4.50
C ARG A 45 -13.04 -6.86 5.52
N VAL A 46 -12.77 -5.66 6.04
CA VAL A 46 -13.67 -4.97 6.98
C VAL A 46 -15.00 -4.63 6.31
N LEU A 47 -14.98 -4.19 5.04
CA LEU A 47 -16.17 -3.78 4.32
C LEU A 47 -17.02 -4.92 3.75
N PHE A 48 -16.37 -5.94 3.16
CA PHE A 48 -17.05 -6.96 2.34
C PHE A 48 -16.80 -8.40 2.82
N GLY A 49 -16.04 -8.56 3.90
CA GLY A 49 -15.74 -9.85 4.50
C GLY A 49 -14.54 -10.58 3.86
N PRO A 50 -14.06 -11.64 4.53
CA PRO A 50 -12.84 -12.35 4.12
C PRO A 50 -13.00 -13.17 2.84
N GLY A 51 -14.18 -13.75 2.58
CA GLY A 51 -14.44 -14.56 1.38
C GLY A 51 -14.33 -13.74 0.11
N ASP A 52 -15.03 -12.59 0.06
CA ASP A 52 -14.95 -11.66 -1.07
C ASP A 52 -13.53 -11.12 -1.24
N CYS A 53 -12.87 -10.80 -0.12
CA CYS A 53 -11.49 -10.32 -0.14
C CYS A 53 -10.48 -11.33 -0.72
N ASN A 54 -10.60 -12.60 -0.36
CA ASN A 54 -9.76 -13.67 -0.93
C ASN A 54 -10.05 -13.91 -2.41
N ARG A 55 -11.31 -13.76 -2.83
CA ARG A 55 -11.71 -13.87 -4.23
C ARG A 55 -11.13 -12.74 -5.10
N VAL A 56 -11.21 -11.50 -4.63
CA VAL A 56 -10.76 -10.31 -5.38
C VAL A 56 -9.23 -10.22 -5.44
N TRP A 57 -8.59 -10.32 -4.27
CA TRP A 57 -7.16 -10.08 -4.12
C TRP A 57 -6.31 -11.35 -4.20
N GLY A 58 -6.93 -12.52 -4.35
CA GLY A 58 -6.26 -13.81 -4.32
C GLY A 58 -5.91 -14.28 -2.92
N SER A 59 -5.67 -15.58 -2.80
CA SER A 59 -5.32 -16.26 -1.56
C SER A 59 -4.59 -17.57 -1.87
N THR A 60 -3.64 -17.93 -1.02
CA THR A 60 -2.99 -19.25 -0.99
C THR A 60 -3.57 -20.16 0.10
N ALA A 61 -4.62 -19.73 0.80
CA ALA A 61 -5.27 -20.53 1.84
C ALA A 61 -6.17 -21.62 1.23
N GLY A 62 -6.03 -22.86 1.72
CA GLY A 62 -6.71 -24.05 1.19
C GLY A 62 -5.97 -24.71 0.02
N ASP A 63 -6.53 -25.80 -0.51
CA ASP A 63 -5.90 -26.61 -1.59
C ASP A 63 -6.12 -26.04 -3.01
N GLN A 64 -6.85 -24.93 -3.13
CA GLN A 64 -7.19 -24.29 -4.39
C GLN A 64 -6.71 -22.83 -4.34
N GLY A 65 -5.41 -22.63 -4.60
CA GLY A 65 -4.83 -21.29 -4.69
C GLY A 65 -5.52 -20.46 -5.76
N ASN A 66 -6.08 -19.32 -5.37
CA ASN A 66 -6.77 -18.43 -6.30
C ASN A 66 -5.90 -17.21 -6.62
N GLY A 67 -5.65 -17.01 -7.91
CA GLY A 67 -4.97 -15.82 -8.42
C GLY A 67 -5.77 -14.54 -8.16
N SER A 68 -5.07 -13.42 -8.03
CA SER A 68 -5.72 -12.11 -7.88
C SER A 68 -6.48 -11.75 -9.15
N ARG A 69 -7.69 -11.20 -9.00
CA ARG A 69 -8.51 -10.66 -10.11
C ARG A 69 -8.22 -9.19 -10.39
N ILE A 70 -7.41 -8.57 -9.53
CA ILE A 70 -7.03 -7.17 -9.57
C ILE A 70 -5.51 -7.06 -9.46
N SER A 71 -4.92 -6.09 -10.14
CA SER A 71 -3.53 -5.68 -9.95
C SER A 71 -3.46 -4.24 -9.45
N VAL A 72 -2.45 -3.95 -8.63
CA VAL A 72 -2.12 -2.61 -8.16
C VAL A 72 -0.65 -2.36 -8.46
N ARG A 73 -0.33 -1.20 -9.03
CA ARG A 73 1.04 -0.76 -9.28
C ARG A 73 1.16 0.75 -9.17
N PHE A 74 2.37 1.25 -8.99
CA PHE A 74 2.63 2.68 -9.19
C PHE A 74 2.68 3.03 -10.68
N ILE A 75 2.30 4.26 -11.00
CA ILE A 75 2.50 4.87 -12.30
C ILE A 75 3.57 5.96 -12.17
N GLY A 76 4.54 5.92 -13.08
CA GLY A 76 5.69 6.83 -13.05
C GLY A 76 6.79 6.37 -12.08
N SER A 77 7.72 7.28 -11.81
CA SER A 77 8.76 7.07 -10.80
C SER A 77 8.15 7.19 -9.40
N VAL A 78 8.54 6.26 -8.53
CA VAL A 78 8.23 6.36 -7.10
C VAL A 78 9.23 7.34 -6.51
N SER A 79 8.74 8.43 -5.93
CA SER A 79 9.62 9.41 -5.30
C SER A 79 10.44 8.79 -4.17
N THR A 80 11.69 9.21 -4.11
CA THR A 80 12.69 8.83 -3.09
C THR A 80 13.03 9.99 -2.17
N LYS A 81 12.24 11.08 -2.16
CA LYS A 81 12.53 12.24 -1.32
C LYS A 81 12.31 11.93 0.16
N HIS A 82 13.38 12.01 0.95
CA HIS A 82 13.30 11.87 2.40
C HIS A 82 12.99 13.19 3.09
N ALA A 83 12.34 13.08 4.25
CA ALA A 83 12.17 14.19 5.18
C ALA A 83 13.53 14.66 5.70
N SER A 84 13.76 15.97 5.63
CA SER A 84 14.93 16.64 6.20
C SER A 84 14.47 17.84 7.04
N PRO A 85 14.79 17.89 8.35
CA PRO A 85 15.54 16.89 9.11
C PRO A 85 14.78 15.56 9.27
N LYS A 86 15.50 14.48 9.61
CA LYS A 86 14.90 13.15 9.87
C LYS A 86 13.89 13.25 11.03
N PRO A 87 12.61 12.89 10.84
CA PRO A 87 11.58 13.05 11.87
C PRO A 87 11.71 12.00 12.97
N THR A 88 11.29 12.36 14.18
CA THR A 88 11.18 11.41 15.31
C THR A 88 9.96 10.50 15.15
N MET A 89 10.17 9.18 15.21
CA MET A 89 9.09 8.20 14.96
C MET A 89 8.21 7.97 16.18
N LEU A 90 8.82 7.90 17.37
CA LEU A 90 8.12 7.61 18.63
C LEU A 90 8.30 8.78 19.60
N PRO A 91 7.66 9.95 19.35
CA PRO A 91 7.89 11.15 20.16
C PRO A 91 7.47 10.99 21.63
N HIS A 92 6.64 9.98 21.93
CA HIS A 92 6.20 9.62 23.29
C HIS A 92 7.20 8.74 24.07
N LYS A 93 8.32 8.35 23.47
CA LYS A 93 9.38 7.58 24.15
C LYS A 93 10.45 8.55 24.65
N ASP A 94 10.78 8.45 25.94
CA ASP A 94 11.79 9.29 26.58
C ASP A 94 13.20 8.91 26.12
N GLU A 95 13.45 7.61 25.96
CA GLU A 95 14.73 7.04 25.53
C GLU A 95 15.10 7.46 24.10
N PRO A 96 16.20 8.23 23.88
CA PRO A 96 16.58 8.73 22.55
C PRO A 96 16.79 7.62 21.52
N ASN A 97 17.33 6.47 21.95
CA ASN A 97 17.56 5.29 21.09
C ASN A 97 16.26 4.63 20.60
N GLN A 98 15.15 4.82 21.33
CA GLN A 98 13.83 4.33 20.95
C GLN A 98 13.08 5.41 20.14
N ARG A 99 13.22 6.67 20.54
CA ARG A 99 12.58 7.84 19.92
C ARG A 99 13.01 8.04 18.47
N GLY A 100 14.33 7.97 18.26
CA GLY A 100 15.09 7.99 17.00
C GLY A 100 14.60 8.98 15.92
N PRO A 101 15.45 9.90 15.42
CA PRO A 101 15.22 10.41 14.07
C PRO A 101 15.37 9.23 13.09
N ARG A 102 14.31 8.89 12.34
CA ARG A 102 14.34 7.77 11.38
C ARG A 102 14.16 8.27 9.94
N PRO A 103 14.74 7.56 8.95
CA PRO A 103 14.41 7.78 7.56
C PRO A 103 12.89 7.67 7.35
N ALA A 104 12.33 8.65 6.68
CA ALA A 104 10.93 8.70 6.30
C ALA A 104 10.81 9.43 4.98
N LEU A 105 9.82 9.07 4.17
CA LEU A 105 9.44 9.86 3.00
C LEU A 105 8.89 11.21 3.46
N ALA A 106 9.20 12.27 2.71
CA ALA A 106 8.75 13.61 3.05
C ALA A 106 7.21 13.74 2.96
N ALA A 107 6.64 14.59 3.81
CA ALA A 107 5.26 15.03 3.62
C ALA A 107 5.13 15.84 2.32
N GLY A 108 3.94 15.83 1.72
CA GLY A 108 3.64 16.46 0.44
C GLY A 108 3.99 15.59 -0.79
N GLU A 109 4.79 14.54 -0.62
CA GLU A 109 5.07 13.59 -1.69
C GLU A 109 3.78 12.93 -2.18
N SER A 110 3.65 12.83 -3.50
CA SER A 110 2.45 12.33 -4.16
C SER A 110 2.76 11.10 -5.01
N PHE A 111 1.86 10.13 -4.96
CA PHE A 111 1.99 8.86 -5.67
C PHE A 111 0.70 8.53 -6.39
N THR A 112 0.81 7.91 -7.56
CA THR A 112 -0.36 7.46 -8.34
C THR A 112 -0.37 5.93 -8.40
N LEU A 113 -1.42 5.34 -7.85
CA LEU A 113 -1.70 3.91 -7.91
C LEU A 113 -2.63 3.63 -9.09
N ARG A 114 -2.25 2.69 -9.95
CA ARG A 114 -3.15 2.11 -10.93
C ARG A 114 -3.75 0.82 -10.40
N LEU A 115 -5.06 0.83 -10.24
CA LEU A 115 -5.87 -0.36 -10.05
C LEU A 115 -6.28 -0.87 -11.43
N GLN A 116 -5.98 -2.12 -11.76
CA GLN A 116 -6.30 -2.68 -13.08
C GLN A 116 -7.01 -4.02 -12.95
N ARG A 117 -8.10 -4.18 -13.72
CA ARG A 117 -8.86 -5.42 -13.83
C ARG A 117 -8.02 -6.49 -14.51
N LEU A 118 -7.99 -7.68 -13.92
CA LEU A 118 -7.41 -8.88 -14.53
C LEU A 118 -8.52 -9.81 -15.04
N VAL A 119 -8.11 -10.89 -15.71
CA VAL A 119 -9.03 -11.91 -16.23
C VAL A 119 -9.84 -12.51 -15.08
N GLY A 120 -11.15 -12.69 -15.29
CA GLY A 120 -12.06 -13.23 -14.28
C GLY A 120 -12.60 -12.21 -13.27
N CYS A 121 -12.22 -10.92 -13.38
CA CYS A 121 -12.78 -9.85 -12.56
C CYS A 121 -14.23 -9.53 -12.97
N THR A 122 -15.19 -9.89 -12.12
CA THR A 122 -16.61 -9.49 -12.29
C THR A 122 -16.80 -7.99 -12.06
N ALA A 123 -17.99 -7.45 -12.39
CA ALA A 123 -18.33 -6.06 -12.09
C ALA A 123 -18.37 -5.80 -10.58
N ALA A 124 -18.88 -6.75 -9.78
CA ALA A 124 -18.88 -6.67 -8.33
C ALA A 124 -17.45 -6.70 -7.74
N ASP A 125 -16.58 -7.58 -8.25
CA ASP A 125 -15.15 -7.60 -7.85
C ASP A 125 -14.50 -6.22 -8.05
N TRP A 126 -14.82 -5.58 -9.18
CA TRP A 126 -14.27 -4.28 -9.53
C TRP A 126 -14.77 -3.17 -8.62
N ASP A 127 -16.09 -3.10 -8.39
CA ASP A 127 -16.69 -2.10 -7.48
C ASP A 127 -16.10 -2.20 -6.07
N HIS A 128 -16.06 -3.42 -5.51
CA HIS A 128 -15.55 -3.62 -4.16
C HIS A 128 -14.06 -3.26 -4.06
N ALA A 129 -13.26 -3.62 -5.07
CA ALA A 129 -11.85 -3.23 -5.13
C ALA A 129 -11.67 -1.72 -5.19
N GLN A 130 -12.45 -1.00 -6.01
CA GLN A 130 -12.40 0.46 -6.10
C GLN A 130 -12.78 1.12 -4.76
N ARG A 131 -13.79 0.59 -4.06
CA ARG A 131 -14.22 1.11 -2.76
C ARG A 131 -13.17 0.91 -1.68
N ALA A 132 -12.47 -0.23 -1.68
CA ALA A 132 -11.41 -0.49 -0.72
C ALA A 132 -10.14 0.34 -0.93
N VAL A 133 -9.87 0.83 -2.15
CA VAL A 133 -8.71 1.70 -2.42
C VAL A 133 -8.93 3.15 -1.96
N LYS A 134 -10.20 3.57 -1.82
CA LYS A 134 -10.57 4.94 -1.43
C LYS A 134 -10.58 5.19 0.08
N LEU A 135 -10.36 4.15 0.90
CA LEU A 135 -10.30 4.21 2.36
C LEU A 135 -8.85 4.12 2.86
#